data_AF-A0A0V8TAE2-F1
#
_entry.id   AF-A0A0V8TAE2-F1
#
_cell.length_a   1.000
_cell.length_b   1.000
_cell.length_c   1.000
_cell.angle_alpha   90.00
_cell.angle_beta   90.00
_cell.angle_gamma   90.00
#
_symmetry.space_group_name_H-M   'P 1'
#
loop_
_entity.id
_entity.type
_entity.pdbx_description
1 polymer ?
#
loop_
_entity_poly.entity_id
_entity_poly.type
_entity_poly.pdbx_seq_one_letter_code
_entity_poly.pdbx_strand_id
1 'polypeptide(L)'
;MSALHAAPVTVVTPSGPFAVPPVLRAETALPGLPDHHEWTLAPLDETGVLFTLRSEPADARPVRLFVVEPHAFFPDYAPRVPAEARAALGLAPDETPVLLVVVHPADDDRAHPSANLLAPLVVHPADGRARQVVLEDDLPLRAPLA
;
A
#
# COMPACT_ATOMS: atom_id res chain seq x y z
N MET A 1 -14.08 -16.49 18.29
CA MET A 1 -13.36 -15.22 18.51
C MET A 1 -13.87 -14.23 17.48
N SER A 2 -14.83 -13.38 17.87
CA SER A 2 -15.49 -12.42 16.98
C SER A 2 -14.46 -11.68 16.15
N ALA A 3 -14.53 -11.81 14.82
CA ALA A 3 -13.91 -10.86 13.92
C ALA A 3 -14.60 -9.52 14.20
N LEU A 4 -14.01 -8.70 15.08
CA LEU A 4 -14.31 -7.29 15.16
C LEU A 4 -14.13 -6.77 13.74
N HIS A 5 -15.23 -6.47 13.05
CA HIS A 5 -15.18 -5.68 11.83
C HIS A 5 -14.64 -4.32 12.25
N ALA A 6 -13.32 -4.17 12.20
CA ALA A 6 -12.71 -2.86 12.31
C ALA A 6 -13.31 -1.98 11.20
N ALA A 7 -13.52 -0.71 11.51
CA ALA A 7 -14.09 0.22 10.55
C ALA A 7 -13.20 0.29 9.29
N PRO A 8 -13.79 0.51 8.10
CA PRO A 8 -13.03 0.80 6.90
C PRO A 8 -12.07 1.97 7.13
N VAL A 9 -10.91 1.91 6.48
CA VAL A 9 -9.89 2.96 6.47
C VAL A 9 -10.15 3.87 5.27
N THR A 10 -10.33 5.15 5.53
CA THR A 10 -10.42 6.16 4.46
C THR A 10 -9.04 6.39 3.85
N VAL A 11 -8.93 6.18 2.54
CA VAL A 11 -7.74 6.54 1.74
C VAL A 11 -8.14 7.61 0.74
N VAL A 12 -7.55 8.80 0.84
CA VAL A 12 -7.84 9.93 -0.03
C VAL A 12 -6.97 9.83 -1.29
N THR A 13 -7.60 9.68 -2.45
CA THR A 13 -6.92 9.54 -3.74
C THR A 13 -7.33 10.67 -4.70
N PRO A 14 -6.66 10.82 -5.86
CA PRO A 14 -7.07 11.78 -6.89
C PRO A 14 -8.50 11.57 -7.42
N SER A 15 -9.00 10.33 -7.39
CA SER A 15 -10.37 9.99 -7.79
C SER A 15 -11.39 10.17 -6.66
N GLY A 16 -10.97 10.68 -5.50
CA GLY A 16 -11.78 10.82 -4.30
C GLY A 16 -11.41 9.81 -3.19
N PRO A 17 -12.08 9.91 -2.03
CA PRO A 17 -11.84 9.00 -0.92
C PRO A 17 -12.41 7.61 -1.19
N PHE A 18 -11.60 6.58 -0.92
CA PHE A 18 -12.03 5.18 -0.87
C PHE A 18 -12.16 4.71 0.58
N ALA A 19 -13.21 3.93 0.87
CA ALA A 19 -13.35 3.20 2.13
C ALA A 19 -12.76 1.80 1.96
N VAL A 20 -11.50 1.63 2.35
CA VAL A 20 -10.74 0.39 2.16
C VAL A 20 -10.90 -0.53 3.38
N PRO A 21 -11.09 -1.84 3.22
CA PRO A 21 -11.05 -2.77 4.34
C PRO A 21 -9.77 -2.62 5.18
N PRO A 22 -9.87 -2.66 6.52
CA PRO A 22 -8.71 -2.49 7.39
C PRO A 22 -7.75 -3.69 7.34
N VAL A 23 -8.15 -4.81 6.73
CA VAL A 23 -7.29 -5.97 6.50
C VAL A 23 -7.08 -6.12 5.00
N LEU A 24 -5.82 -6.00 4.58
CA LEU A 24 -5.37 -6.27 3.23
C LEU A 24 -4.83 -7.68 3.13
N ARG A 25 -5.22 -8.39 2.07
CA ARG A 25 -4.77 -9.77 1.79
C ARG A 25 -3.87 -9.76 0.58
N ALA A 26 -2.59 -10.00 0.81
CA ALA A 26 -1.60 -10.09 -0.24
C ALA A 26 -1.83 -11.36 -1.05
N GLU A 27 -2.14 -11.23 -2.34
CA GLU A 27 -2.36 -12.35 -3.26
C GLU A 27 -1.12 -13.25 -3.34
N THR A 28 0.05 -12.62 -3.31
CA THR A 28 1.36 -13.23 -3.14
C THR A 28 2.08 -12.51 -2.01
N ALA A 29 2.97 -13.21 -1.29
CA ALA A 29 3.75 -12.59 -0.23
C ALA A 29 4.54 -11.39 -0.77
N LEU A 30 4.65 -10.33 0.04
CA LEU A 30 5.45 -9.17 -0.36
C LEU A 30 6.93 -9.59 -0.50
N PRO A 31 7.66 -9.10 -1.51
CA PRO A 31 9.09 -9.35 -1.63
C PRO A 31 9.86 -9.11 -0.32
N GLY A 32 10.60 -10.12 0.13
CA GLY A 32 11.37 -10.08 1.38
C GLY A 32 10.56 -10.42 2.64
N LEU A 33 9.25 -10.69 2.53
CA LEU A 33 8.33 -10.96 3.63
C LEU A 33 7.48 -12.23 3.35
N PRO A 34 8.12 -13.40 3.13
CA PRO A 34 7.46 -14.60 2.60
C PRO A 34 6.35 -15.17 3.49
N ASP A 35 6.43 -14.96 4.80
CA ASP A 35 5.47 -15.52 5.78
C ASP A 35 4.29 -14.55 6.09
N HIS A 36 4.20 -13.43 5.37
CA HIS A 36 3.26 -12.34 5.66
C HIS A 36 2.24 -12.13 4.54
N HIS A 37 1.03 -12.70 4.72
CA HIS A 37 -0.06 -12.63 3.74
C HIS A 37 -1.23 -11.72 4.14
N GLU A 38 -1.48 -11.54 5.43
CA GLU A 38 -2.51 -10.63 5.93
C GLU A 38 -1.87 -9.43 6.62
N TRP A 39 -2.41 -8.26 6.33
CA TRP A 39 -1.86 -6.98 6.73
C TRP A 39 -2.95 -6.04 7.25
N THR A 40 -2.82 -5.59 8.49
CA THR A 40 -3.73 -4.58 9.06
C THR A 40 -3.27 -3.18 8.63
N LEU A 41 -4.10 -2.50 7.86
CA LEU A 41 -3.96 -1.08 7.50
C LEU A 41 -4.59 -0.23 8.60
N ALA A 42 -3.84 0.75 9.11
CA ALA A 42 -4.36 1.70 10.10
C ALA A 42 -3.83 3.11 9.83
N PRO A 43 -4.68 4.15 9.85
CA PRO A 43 -4.27 5.53 9.64
C PRO A 43 -3.35 6.01 10.77
N LEU A 44 -2.41 6.88 10.43
CA LEU A 44 -1.58 7.60 11.40
C LEU A 44 -1.98 9.07 11.55
N ASP A 45 -2.83 9.57 10.67
CA ASP A 45 -3.39 10.91 10.71
C ASP A 45 -4.87 10.90 10.27
N GLU A 46 -5.52 12.05 10.38
CA GLU A 46 -6.92 12.24 9.96
C GLU A 46 -7.04 12.64 8.47
N THR A 47 -5.92 12.82 7.77
CA THR A 47 -5.91 13.27 6.37
C THR A 47 -6.18 12.13 5.39
N GLY A 48 -5.99 10.88 5.83
CA GLY A 48 -6.22 9.70 5.00
C GLY A 48 -5.14 9.51 3.93
N VAL A 49 -3.91 9.93 4.21
CA VAL A 49 -2.77 9.76 3.30
C VAL A 49 -1.61 8.97 3.91
N LEU A 50 -1.44 8.94 5.24
CA LEU A 50 -0.36 8.20 5.91
C LEU A 50 -0.90 7.07 6.78
N PHE A 51 -0.30 5.89 6.63
CA PHE A 51 -0.76 4.67 7.27
C PHE A 51 0.38 3.82 7.79
N THR A 52 0.01 2.90 8.68
CA THR A 52 0.80 1.72 9.01
C THR A 52 0.21 0.49 8.37
N LEU A 53 1.08 -0.42 7.97
CA LEU A 53 0.73 -1.76 7.52
C LEU A 53 1.40 -2.77 8.46
N ARG A 54 0.62 -3.55 9.22
CA ARG A 54 1.14 -4.48 10.24
C ARG A 54 0.79 -5.93 9.91
N SER A 55 1.73 -6.84 10.09
CA SER A 55 1.50 -8.28 9.96
C SER A 55 2.16 -9.03 11.13
N GLU A 56 1.41 -9.91 11.79
CA GLU A 56 1.80 -10.59 13.03
C GLU A 56 1.38 -12.08 13.00
N PRO A 57 1.90 -12.89 12.06
CA PRO A 57 1.63 -14.33 12.01
C PRO A 57 2.21 -15.06 13.22
N ALA A 58 1.68 -16.24 13.56
CA ALA A 58 2.11 -17.01 14.74
C ALA A 58 3.57 -17.51 14.64
N ASP A 59 4.03 -17.84 13.44
CA ASP A 59 5.31 -18.53 13.20
C ASP A 59 6.41 -17.60 12.64
N ALA A 60 6.15 -16.29 12.57
CA ALA A 60 7.13 -15.31 12.06
C ALA A 60 7.14 -14.03 12.90
N ARG A 61 8.24 -13.27 12.79
CA ARG A 61 8.43 -12.03 13.54
C ARG A 61 7.41 -10.97 13.09
N PRO A 62 6.75 -10.23 13.99
CA PRO A 62 5.92 -9.09 13.63
C PRO A 62 6.65 -8.07 12.74
N VAL A 63 5.95 -7.62 11.70
CA VAL A 63 6.42 -6.60 10.75
C VAL A 63 5.49 -5.42 10.75
N ARG A 64 6.07 -4.23 10.71
CA ARG A 64 5.36 -2.97 10.54
C ARG A 64 6.04 -2.14 9.47
N LEU A 65 5.28 -1.80 8.43
CA LEU A 65 5.68 -0.87 7.39
C LEU A 65 4.92 0.45 7.56
N PHE A 66 5.50 1.51 7.02
CA PHE A 66 4.81 2.77 6.80
C PHE A 66 4.48 2.86 5.32
N VAL A 67 3.26 3.28 5.01
CA VAL A 67 2.82 3.46 3.62
C VAL A 67 2.07 4.77 3.49
N VAL A 68 2.16 5.37 2.31
CA VAL A 68 1.40 6.58 1.97
C VAL A 68 0.60 6.41 0.70
N GLU A 69 -0.48 7.16 0.58
CA GLU A 69 -1.04 7.48 -0.73
C GLU A 69 -0.06 8.44 -1.44
N PRO A 70 0.51 8.06 -2.59
CA PRO A 70 1.66 8.76 -3.16
C PRO A 70 1.31 10.14 -3.73
N HIS A 71 0.08 10.37 -4.22
CA HIS A 71 -0.28 11.64 -4.86
C HIS A 71 -0.26 12.82 -3.87
N ALA A 72 -0.43 12.57 -2.58
CA ALA A 72 -0.26 13.58 -1.53
C ALA A 72 1.14 14.24 -1.55
N PHE A 73 2.18 13.52 -1.98
CA PHE A 73 3.58 13.99 -2.05
C PHE A 73 4.10 14.13 -3.48
N PHE A 74 3.50 13.40 -4.42
CA PHE A 74 3.90 13.33 -5.82
C PHE A 74 2.65 13.53 -6.71
N PRO A 75 2.18 14.77 -6.92
CA PRO A 75 0.92 15.03 -7.64
C PRO A 75 0.88 14.49 -9.08
N ASP A 76 2.05 14.31 -9.70
CA ASP A 76 2.14 13.77 -11.07
C ASP A 76 2.28 12.23 -11.09
N TYR A 77 2.24 11.55 -9.94
CA TYR A 77 2.37 10.10 -9.85
C TYR A 77 1.09 9.40 -10.32
N ALA A 78 1.08 9.02 -11.60
CA ALA A 78 -0.01 8.30 -12.25
C ALA A 78 0.49 7.10 -13.06
N PRO A 79 1.14 6.10 -12.41
CA PRO A 79 1.70 4.97 -13.13
C PRO A 79 0.61 4.08 -13.73
N ARG A 80 0.94 3.39 -14.83
CA ARG A 80 0.06 2.36 -15.37
C ARG A 80 0.23 1.06 -14.58
N VAL A 81 -0.84 0.60 -13.94
CA VAL A 81 -0.88 -0.75 -13.34
C VAL A 81 -0.93 -1.80 -14.46
N PRO A 82 0.00 -2.77 -14.52
CA PRO A 82 0.01 -3.83 -15.52
C PRO A 82 -1.28 -4.67 -15.53
N ALA A 83 -1.71 -5.10 -16.72
CA ALA A 83 -2.95 -5.86 -16.90
C ALA A 83 -2.97 -7.18 -16.11
N GLU A 84 -1.82 -7.86 -15.98
CA GLU A 84 -1.68 -9.08 -15.18
C GLU A 84 -2.00 -8.83 -13.70
N ALA A 85 -1.46 -7.75 -13.13
CA ALA A 85 -1.71 -7.39 -11.74
C ALA A 85 -3.18 -7.05 -11.51
N ARG A 86 -3.81 -6.33 -12.47
CA ARG A 86 -5.25 -6.03 -12.41
C ARG A 86 -6.10 -7.31 -12.44
N ALA A 87 -5.77 -8.24 -13.33
CA ALA A 87 -6.46 -9.53 -13.45
C ALA A 87 -6.30 -10.38 -12.17
N ALA A 88 -5.10 -10.43 -11.58
CA ALA A 88 -4.84 -11.17 -10.34
C ALA A 88 -5.62 -10.61 -9.14
N LEU A 89 -5.93 -9.31 -9.17
CA LEU A 89 -6.76 -8.65 -8.16
C LEU A 89 -8.25 -8.66 -8.49
N GLY A 90 -8.66 -9.10 -9.68
CA GLY A 90 -10.06 -9.10 -10.11
C GLY A 90 -10.61 -7.72 -10.50
N LEU A 91 -9.73 -6.72 -10.73
CA LEU A 91 -10.12 -5.35 -11.09
C LEU A 91 -10.66 -5.28 -12.52
N ALA A 92 -11.84 -4.69 -12.72
CA ALA A 92 -12.36 -4.41 -14.05
C ALA A 92 -11.48 -3.37 -14.79
N PRO A 93 -11.42 -3.35 -16.14
CA PRO A 93 -10.52 -2.47 -16.91
C PRO A 93 -10.54 -0.99 -16.51
N ASP A 94 -11.72 -0.46 -16.17
CA ASP A 94 -11.92 0.95 -15.81
C ASP A 94 -12.02 1.18 -14.28
N GLU A 95 -11.85 0.12 -13.48
CA GLU A 95 -11.91 0.21 -12.03
C GLU A 95 -10.63 0.81 -11.45
N THR A 96 -10.75 1.89 -10.69
CA THR A 96 -9.61 2.56 -10.06
C THR A 96 -9.16 1.78 -8.81
N PRO A 97 -7.93 1.23 -8.78
CA PRO A 97 -7.38 0.68 -7.55
C PRO A 97 -6.91 1.79 -6.61
N VAL A 98 -6.72 1.45 -5.34
CA VAL A 98 -5.94 2.28 -4.42
C VAL A 98 -4.47 1.92 -4.56
N LEU A 99 -3.60 2.94 -4.65
CA LEU A 99 -2.15 2.76 -4.65
C LEU A 99 -1.57 3.22 -3.31
N LEU A 100 -0.75 2.39 -2.70
CA LEU A 100 0.02 2.72 -1.50
C LEU A 100 1.50 2.45 -1.77
N VAL A 101 2.38 3.38 -1.41
CA VAL A 101 3.84 3.20 -1.56
C VAL A 101 4.51 3.06 -0.21
N VAL A 102 5.50 2.17 -0.11
CA VAL A 102 6.25 1.95 1.13
C VAL A 102 7.18 3.12 1.40
N VAL A 103 7.09 3.65 2.62
CA VAL A 103 7.97 4.70 3.14
C VAL A 103 9.13 4.06 3.90
N HIS A 104 10.34 4.49 3.55
CA HIS A 104 11.54 4.32 4.35
C HIS A 104 11.72 5.56 5.22
N PRO A 105 11.60 5.45 6.55
CA PRO A 105 11.88 6.55 7.47
C PRO A 105 13.32 7.06 7.34
N ALA A 106 13.56 8.28 7.81
CA ALA A 106 14.91 8.76 8.01
C ALA A 106 15.62 7.97 9.12
N ASP A 107 16.92 7.78 8.98
CA ASP A 107 17.82 7.17 9.96
C ASP A 107 19.20 7.83 9.91
N ASP A 108 20.15 7.35 10.70
CA ASP A 108 21.50 7.92 10.78
C ASP A 108 22.24 7.90 9.42
N ASP A 109 21.90 6.95 8.53
CA ASP A 109 22.47 6.81 7.20
C ASP A 109 21.65 7.54 6.11
N ARG A 110 20.43 7.98 6.43
CA ARG A 110 19.45 8.58 5.51
C ARG A 110 18.75 9.77 6.16
N ALA A 111 19.25 10.97 5.89
CA ALA A 111 18.74 12.20 6.48
C ALA A 111 17.27 12.54 6.13
N HIS A 112 16.73 12.00 5.04
CA HIS A 112 15.36 12.28 4.59
C HIS A 112 14.56 10.99 4.39
N PRO A 113 13.28 10.97 4.80
CA PRO A 113 12.40 9.86 4.49
C PRO A 113 12.19 9.78 2.97
N SER A 114 11.94 8.56 2.47
CA SER A 114 11.73 8.32 1.04
C SER A 114 10.61 7.32 0.79
N ALA A 115 9.94 7.41 -0.35
CA ALA A 115 8.96 6.45 -0.82
C ALA A 115 9.50 5.60 -1.98
N ASN A 116 9.08 4.33 -2.02
CA ASN A 116 9.32 3.44 -3.15
C ASN A 116 8.23 3.63 -4.21
N LEU A 117 8.49 4.50 -5.19
CA LEU A 117 7.58 4.75 -6.31
C LEU A 117 7.64 3.66 -7.38
N LEU A 118 8.69 2.84 -7.39
CA LEU A 118 8.85 1.75 -8.35
C LEU A 118 7.95 0.54 -8.06
N ALA A 119 7.65 0.29 -6.78
CA ALA A 119 6.92 -0.92 -6.37
C ALA A 119 5.74 -0.62 -5.43
N PRO A 120 4.67 0.03 -5.90
CA PRO A 120 3.46 0.25 -5.11
C PRO A 120 2.77 -1.05 -4.72
N LEU A 121 2.07 -1.01 -3.60
CA LEU A 121 0.97 -1.90 -3.28
C LEU A 121 -0.27 -1.44 -4.04
N VAL A 122 -0.73 -2.27 -4.97
CA VAL A 122 -2.01 -2.10 -5.66
C VAL A 122 -3.07 -2.81 -4.82
N VAL A 123 -4.11 -2.08 -4.41
CA VAL A 123 -5.15 -2.56 -3.51
C VAL A 123 -6.51 -2.45 -4.19
N HIS A 124 -7.25 -3.56 -4.19
CA HIS A 124 -8.66 -3.56 -4.57
C HIS A 124 -9.48 -2.93 -3.43
N PRO A 125 -10.11 -1.76 -3.64
CA PRO A 125 -10.71 -1.01 -2.54
C PRO A 125 -11.92 -1.69 -1.92
N ALA A 126 -12.66 -2.52 -2.67
CA ALA A 126 -13.86 -3.18 -2.16
C ALA A 126 -13.59 -4.35 -1.19
N ASP A 127 -12.53 -5.13 -1.38
CA ASP A 127 -12.31 -6.39 -0.65
C ASP A 127 -10.92 -6.50 0.01
N GLY A 128 -10.04 -5.51 -0.20
CA GLY A 128 -8.72 -5.44 0.41
C GLY A 128 -7.70 -6.40 -0.21
N ARG A 129 -7.99 -7.07 -1.32
CA ARG A 129 -6.96 -7.84 -2.04
C ARG A 129 -5.84 -6.90 -2.48
N ALA A 130 -4.60 -7.29 -2.23
CA ALA A 130 -3.45 -6.46 -2.51
C ALA A 130 -2.34 -7.25 -3.22
N ARG A 131 -1.54 -6.55 -4.02
CA ARG A 131 -0.32 -7.09 -4.63
C ARG A 131 0.72 -5.99 -4.69
N GLN A 132 1.96 -6.29 -4.29
CA GLN A 132 3.07 -5.38 -4.59
C GLN A 132 3.53 -5.63 -6.03
N VAL A 133 3.52 -4.57 -6.82
CA VAL A 133 3.76 -4.64 -8.26
C VAL A 133 4.99 -3.81 -8.57
N VAL A 134 6.02 -4.41 -9.13
CA VAL A 134 7.14 -3.67 -9.72
C VAL A 134 6.68 -3.11 -11.06
N LEU A 135 6.72 -1.79 -11.20
CA LEU A 135 6.29 -1.10 -12.41
C LEU A 135 7.37 -1.19 -13.50
N GLU A 136 6.93 -1.08 -14.75
CA GLU A 136 7.83 -1.07 -15.92
C GLU A 136 8.46 0.30 -16.18
N ASP A 137 7.82 1.36 -15.67
CA ASP A 137 8.29 2.75 -15.79
C ASP A 137 9.58 2.96 -14.96
N ASP A 138 10.45 3.88 -15.42
CA ASP A 138 11.69 4.26 -14.72
C ASP A 138 11.38 5.19 -13.54
N LEU A 139 10.80 4.61 -12.49
CA LEU A 139 10.42 5.29 -11.26
C LEU A 139 11.44 5.06 -10.14
N PRO A 140 11.68 6.05 -9.27
CA PRO A 140 12.69 5.92 -8.22
C PRO A 140 12.27 4.94 -7.14
N LEU A 141 13.19 4.03 -6.78
CA LEU A 141 13.07 3.18 -5.59
C LEU A 141 13.08 3.98 -4.28
N ARG A 142 13.65 5.19 -4.31
CA ARG A 142 13.81 6.09 -3.15
C ARG A 142 13.56 7.53 -3.56
N ALA A 143 12.30 7.89 -3.82
CA ALA A 143 11.91 9.29 -3.99
C ALA A 143 11.91 9.99 -2.62
N PRO A 144 12.63 11.11 -2.43
CA PRO A 144 12.54 11.87 -1.20
C PRO A 144 11.09 12.34 -0.95
N LEU A 145 10.62 12.22 0.28
CA LEU A 145 9.39 12.87 0.72
C LEU A 145 9.76 14.28 1.20
N ALA A 146 9.23 15.30 0.53
CA ALA A 146 9.45 16.72 0.83
C ALA A 146 8.26 17.32 1.60
#